data_AF-A0A1D2QMF9-F1
#
_entry.id   AF-A0A1D2QMF9-F1
#
_cell.length_a   1.000
_cell.length_b   1.000
_cell.length_c   1.000
_cell.angle_alpha   90.00
_cell.angle_beta   90.00
_cell.angle_gamma   90.00
#
_symmetry.space_group_name_H-M   'P 1'
#
loop_
_entity.id
_entity.type
_entity.pdbx_description
1 polymer ?
#
loop_
_entity_poly.entity_id
_entity_poly.type
_entity_poly.pdbx_seq_one_letter_code
_entity_poly.pdbx_strand_id
1 'polypeptide(L)' 'MLWIHEQKQRYYRLTVNRDLFGDLCLVRTWGSLVDDCGGSKTEVLDNERSLASQMHVIKKQRQ' A
#
# COMPACT_ATOMS: atom_id res chain seq x y z
N MET A 1 -4.15 5.74 1.51
CA MET A 1 -4.57 5.34 2.87
C MET A 1 -3.33 5.11 3.72
N LEU A 2 -3.34 5.55 4.98
CA LEU A 2 -2.20 5.47 5.90
C LEU A 2 -2.67 4.83 7.20
N TRP A 3 -1.93 3.85 7.69
CA TRP A 3 -2.08 3.25 9.01
C TRP A 3 -0.79 3.50 9.80
N ILE A 4 -0.94 3.90 11.05
CA ILE A 4 0.16 4.15 11.97
C ILE A 4 0.00 3.22 13.17
N HIS A 5 1.06 2.48 13.48
CA HIS A 5 1.16 1.66 14.68
C HIS A 5 2.09 2.35 15.67
N GLU A 6 1.52 3.22 16.51
CA GLU A 6 2.27 4.09 17.42
C GLU A 6 3.20 3.32 18.38
N GLN A 7 2.71 2.25 19.02
CA GLN A 7 3.53 1.49 19.98
C GLN A 7 4.79 0.88 19.37
N LYS A 8 4.72 0.44 18.10
CA LYS A 8 5.85 -0.16 17.38
C LYS A 8 6.61 0.86 16.53
N GLN A 9 6.15 2.12 16.53
CA GLN A 9 6.69 3.20 15.71
C GLN A 9 6.80 2.79 14.23
N ARG A 10 5.71 2.23 13.66
CA ARG A 10 5.68 1.77 12.26
C ARG A 10 4.53 2.39 11.49
N TYR A 11 4.72 2.54 10.19
CA TYR A 11 3.65 2.93 9.28
C TYR A 11 3.43 1.90 8.18
N TYR A 12 2.23 1.92 7.63
CA TYR A 12 1.86 1.24 6.41
C TYR A 12 1.05 2.19 5.55
N ARG A 13 1.42 2.38 4.29
CA ARG A 13 0.78 3.29 3.35
C ARG A 13 0.36 2.52 2.11
N LEU A 14 -0.83 2.82 1.61
CA LEU A 14 -1.38 2.29 0.38
C LEU A 14 -1.73 3.44 -0.55
N THR A 15 -1.17 3.44 -1.77
CA THR A 15 -1.44 4.43 -2.82
C THR A 15 -1.82 3.71 -4.11
N VAL A 16 -2.70 4.33 -4.88
CA VAL A 16 -3.12 3.85 -6.20
C VAL A 16 -2.67 4.90 -7.20
N ASN A 17 -1.86 4.49 -8.15
CA ASN A 17 -1.31 5.35 -9.20
C ASN A 17 -1.57 4.72 -10.56
N ARG A 18 -1.30 5.47 -11.63
CA ARG A 18 -1.06 4.90 -12.95
C ARG A 18 0.41 5.02 -13.28
N ASP A 19 0.97 4.04 -13.97
CA ASP A 19 2.34 4.15 -14.49
C ASP A 19 2.39 5.00 -15.76
N LEU A 20 3.56 5.03 -16.41
CA LEU A 20 3.79 5.79 -17.64
C LEU A 20 3.00 5.25 -18.85
N PHE A 21 2.54 4.00 -18.80
CA PHE A 21 1.75 3.35 -19.85
C PHE A 21 0.24 3.43 -19.57
N GLY A 22 -0.14 3.95 -18.39
CA GLY A 22 -1.52 4.07 -17.96
C GLY A 22 -2.02 2.89 -17.13
N ASP A 23 -1.15 1.91 -16.84
CA ASP A 23 -1.51 0.71 -16.09
C ASP A 23 -1.74 1.04 -14.62
N LEU A 24 -2.77 0.42 -14.05
CA LEU A 24 -3.18 0.66 -12.69
C LEU A 24 -2.21 0.00 -11.71
N CYS A 25 -1.58 0.81 -10.87
CA CYS A 25 -0.56 0.36 -9.94
C CYS A 25 -1.02 0.54 -8.48
N LEU A 26 -1.04 -0.56 -7.74
CA LEU A 26 -1.23 -0.56 -6.30
C LEU A 26 0.13 -0.59 -5.60
N VAL A 27 0.49 0.51 -4.94
CA VAL A 27 1.77 0.65 -4.24
C VAL A 27 1.53 0.57 -2.74
N ARG A 28 2.26 -0.34 -2.09
CA ARG A 28 2.32 -0.49 -0.63
C ARG A 28 3.68 -0.06 -0.16
N THR A 29 3.74 0.80 0.83
CA THR A 29 4.99 1.22 1.48
C THR A 29 4.84 0.99 2.98
N TRP A 30 5.88 0.48 3.62
CA TRP A 30 5.92 0.30 5.07
C TRP A 30 7.29 0.69 5.59
N GLY A 31 7.34 1.05 6.86
CA GLY A 31 8.61 1.35 7.49
C GLY A 31 8.48 1.76 8.94
N SER A 32 9.62 2.08 9.52
CA SER A 32 9.76 2.73 10.82
C SER A 32 9.37 4.20 10.73
N LEU A 33 8.92 4.77 11.84
CA LEU A 33 8.70 6.21 12.01
C LEU A 33 9.95 6.93 12.55
N VAL A 34 10.94 6.17 13.04
CA VAL A 34 12.10 6.70 13.77
C VAL A 34 13.43 6.42 13.08
N ASP A 35 13.43 5.58 12.07
CA ASP A 35 14.63 5.20 11.31
C ASP A 35 14.26 4.91 9.84
N ASP A 36 15.27 4.62 9.02
CA ASP A 36 15.12 4.41 7.57
C ASP A 36 14.82 2.94 7.21
N CYS A 37 14.43 2.10 8.16
CA CYS A 37 14.02 0.72 7.87
C CYS A 37 12.64 0.73 7.23
N GLY A 38 12.53 0.16 6.03
CA GLY A 38 11.26 0.06 5.34
C GLY A 38 11.36 -0.70 4.03
N GLY A 39 10.27 -0.64 3.29
CA GLY A 39 10.20 -1.24 1.97
C GLY A 39 8.93 -0.83 1.25
N SER A 40 8.91 -1.15 -0.03
CA SER A 40 7.75 -0.98 -0.87
C SER A 40 7.50 -2.20 -1.72
N LYS A 41 6.23 -2.45 -2.04
CA LYS A 41 5.82 -3.42 -3.04
C LYS A 41 4.76 -2.81 -3.95
N THR A 42 5.07 -2.80 -5.23
CA THR A 42 4.16 -2.39 -6.30
C THR A 42 3.56 -3.63 -6.96
N GLU A 43 2.26 -3.61 -7.19
CA GLU A 43 1.55 -4.59 -7.99
C GLU A 43 0.82 -3.85 -9.12
N VAL A 44 1.05 -4.29 -10.35
CA VAL A 44 0.28 -3.86 -11.52
C VAL A 44 -1.00 -4.67 -11.56
N LEU A 45 -2.13 -4.02 -11.81
CA LEU A 45 -3.45 -4.60 -11.80
C LEU A 45 -4.15 -4.29 -13.11
N ASP A 46 -4.79 -5.32 -13.69
CA ASP A 46 -5.37 -5.20 -15.04
C ASP A 46 -6.62 -4.32 -15.09
N ASN A 47 -7.33 -4.16 -13.98
CA ASN A 47 -8.60 -3.43 -13.93
C ASN A 47 -8.99 -2.96 -12.52
N GLU A 48 -9.98 -2.08 -12.48
CA GLU A 48 -10.51 -1.51 -11.24
C GLU A 48 -11.15 -2.54 -10.30
N ARG A 49 -11.69 -3.65 -10.82
CA ARG A 49 -12.25 -4.72 -9.99
C ARG A 49 -11.15 -5.42 -9.19
N SER A 50 -10.03 -5.78 -9.85
CA SER A 50 -8.85 -6.35 -9.19
C SER A 50 -8.30 -5.41 -8.12
N LEU A 51 -8.28 -4.09 -8.41
CA LEU A 51 -7.93 -3.08 -7.42
C LEU A 51 -8.85 -3.10 -6.21
N ALA A 52 -10.16 -3.03 -6.42
CA ALA A 52 -11.14 -3.01 -5.34
C ALA A 52 -11.02 -4.27 -4.45
N SER A 53 -10.87 -5.45 -5.06
CA SER A 53 -10.66 -6.71 -4.35
C SER A 53 -9.37 -6.69 -3.52
N GLN A 54 -8.24 -6.27 -4.08
CA GLN A 54 -6.98 -6.20 -3.34
C GLN A 54 -7.02 -5.17 -2.21
N MET A 55 -7.59 -4.00 -2.45
CA MET A 55 -7.77 -2.98 -1.42
C MET A 55 -8.64 -3.48 -0.27
N HIS A 56 -9.69 -4.26 -0.56
CA HIS A 56 -10.54 -4.86 0.46
C HIS A 56 -9.76 -5.87 1.33
N VAL A 57 -8.98 -6.76 0.71
CA VAL A 57 -8.12 -7.72 1.44
C VAL A 57 -7.13 -7.00 2.34
N ILE A 58 -6.43 -5.98 1.82
CA ILE A 58 -5.44 -5.21 2.61
C ILE A 58 -6.10 -4.49 3.78
N LYS A 59 -7.28 -3.86 3.56
CA LYS A 59 -8.01 -3.19 4.63
C LYS A 59 -8.38 -4.16 5.75
N LYS A 60 -8.86 -5.37 5.42
CA LYS A 60 -9.20 -6.40 6.41
C LYS A 60 -7.98 -6.88 7.21
N GLN A 61 -6.79 -6.92 6.59
CA GLN A 61 -5.54 -7.28 7.26
C GLN A 61 -4.93 -6.17 8.13
N ARG A 62 -5.44 -4.94 8.02
CA ARG A 62 -4.92 -3.74 8.70
C ARG A 62 -5.93 -3.10 9.66
N GLN A 63 -7.14 -3.67 9.79
CA GLN A 63 -8.00 -3.47 10.95
C GLN A 63 -7.45 -4.26 12.14
#